data_AF-A0A9W7GD57-F1
#
_entry.id   AF-A0A9W7GD57-F1
#
_cell.length_a   1.000
_cell.length_b   1.000
_cell.length_c   1.000
_cell.angle_alpha   90.00
_cell.angle_beta   90.00
_cell.angle_gamma   90.00
#
_symmetry.space_group_name_H-M   'P 1'
#
loop_
_entity.id
_entity.type
_entity.pdbx_description
1 polymer ?
#
loop_
_entity_poly.entity_id
_entity_poly.type
_entity_poly.pdbx_seq_one_letter_code
_entity_poly.pdbx_strand_id
1 'polypeptide(L)'
;MPESVLVKFTGEMQPGITLRDLMHAIPLKDIEMGLLTVEKQGNNKNIFSGKVLEIEGLPYLKCEQAFELSDASAERNTAGCSIKFNKEPIIEYLQSNVVMLRWMIKEGYFGDAKTLERRIARMEE
;
A
#
# COMPACT_ATOMS: atom_id res chain seq x y z
N MET A 1 8.90 -18.51 -0.75
CA MET A 1 8.78 -17.13 -0.26
C MET A 1 9.63 -16.26 -1.16
N PRO A 2 9.08 -15.22 -1.82
CA PRO A 2 9.86 -14.34 -2.68
C PRO A 2 10.88 -13.52 -1.89
N GLU A 3 11.90 -13.01 -2.59
CA GLU A 3 12.81 -12.01 -2.01
C GLU A 3 12.14 -10.63 -1.95
N SER A 4 12.72 -9.72 -1.16
CA SER A 4 12.20 -8.36 -0.98
C SER A 4 13.09 -7.29 -1.60
N VAL A 5 12.48 -6.17 -2.00
CA VAL A 5 13.14 -4.93 -2.40
C VAL A 5 12.64 -3.83 -1.45
N LEU A 6 13.58 -3.18 -0.75
CA LEU A 6 13.26 -2.07 0.15
C LEU A 6 13.31 -0.75 -0.60
N VAL A 7 12.21 0.00 -0.55
CA VAL A 7 12.14 1.41 -0.93
C VAL A 7 11.96 2.24 0.34
N LYS A 8 12.90 3.16 0.60
CA LYS A 8 12.86 4.00 1.79
C LYS A 8 12.84 5.48 1.41
N PHE A 9 11.75 6.14 1.73
CA PHE A 9 11.64 7.59 1.62
C PHE A 9 12.35 8.28 2.80
N THR A 10 13.03 9.38 2.51
CA THR A 10 13.68 10.23 3.52
C THR A 10 13.52 11.70 3.13
N GLY A 11 13.51 12.59 4.12
CA GLY A 11 13.29 14.02 3.92
C GLY A 11 11.83 14.45 4.05
N GLU A 12 11.51 15.63 3.51
CA GLU A 12 10.20 16.27 3.61
C GLU A 12 9.62 16.54 2.22
N MET A 13 8.31 16.32 2.07
CA MET A 13 7.60 16.62 0.82
C MET A 13 7.66 18.12 0.52
N GLN A 14 8.04 18.45 -0.70
CA GLN A 14 8.11 19.84 -1.14
C GLN A 14 6.71 20.41 -1.43
N PRO A 15 6.53 21.74 -1.36
CA PRO A 15 5.26 22.37 -1.71
C PRO A 15 4.78 21.97 -3.11
N GLY A 16 3.53 21.53 -3.21
CA GLY A 16 2.90 21.09 -4.46
C GLY A 16 3.17 19.63 -4.85
N ILE A 17 4.02 18.91 -4.12
CA ILE A 17 4.24 17.47 -4.31
C ILE A 17 3.14 16.69 -3.59
N THR A 18 2.62 15.67 -4.27
CA THR A 18 1.58 14.77 -3.77
C THR A 18 2.12 13.36 -3.55
N LEU A 19 1.30 12.51 -2.91
CA LEU A 19 1.65 11.10 -2.71
C LEU A 19 1.79 10.34 -4.04
N ARG A 20 1.01 10.74 -5.06
CA ARG A 20 1.10 10.17 -6.41
C ARG A 20 2.45 10.45 -7.06
N ASP A 21 3.03 11.62 -6.81
CA ASP A 21 4.37 11.95 -7.28
C ASP A 21 5.42 11.05 -6.62
N LEU A 22 5.31 10.79 -5.31
CA LEU A 22 6.20 9.84 -4.61
C LEU A 22 6.10 8.43 -5.20
N MET A 23 4.89 8.01 -5.56
CA MET A 23 4.64 6.71 -6.20
C MET A 23 5.29 6.63 -7.59
N HIS A 24 5.22 7.70 -8.40
CA HIS A 24 5.91 7.77 -9.70
C HIS A 24 7.42 8.00 -9.57
N ALA A 25 7.90 8.53 -8.45
CA ALA A 25 9.31 8.74 -8.19
C ALA A 25 10.09 7.41 -8.01
N ILE A 26 9.42 6.34 -7.55
CA ILE A 26 10.03 5.01 -7.43
C ILE A 26 10.58 4.53 -8.79
N PRO A 27 9.75 4.28 -9.82
CA PRO A 27 10.24 3.79 -11.11
C PRO A 27 11.16 4.82 -11.80
N LEU A 28 10.94 6.12 -11.60
CA LEU A 28 11.85 7.15 -12.10
C LEU A 28 13.26 6.93 -11.55
N LYS A 29 13.37 6.71 -10.23
CA LYS A 29 14.65 6.52 -9.58
C LYS A 29 15.31 5.20 -9.94
N ASP A 30 14.53 4.13 -10.11
CA ASP A 30 15.06 2.82 -10.52
C ASP A 30 15.60 2.84 -11.96
N ILE A 31 15.00 3.64 -12.84
CA ILE A 31 15.53 3.87 -14.19
C ILE A 31 16.87 4.61 -14.11
N GLU A 32 16.97 5.67 -13.30
CA GLU A 32 18.23 6.40 -13.08
C GLU A 32 19.35 5.50 -12.51
N MET A 33 18.99 4.54 -11.65
CA MET A 33 19.91 3.56 -11.07
C MET A 33 20.21 2.38 -12.01
N GLY A 34 19.56 2.27 -13.17
CA GLY A 34 19.71 1.15 -14.10
C GLY A 34 19.12 -0.18 -13.61
N LEU A 35 18.21 -0.13 -12.64
CA LEU A 35 17.48 -1.26 -12.05
C LEU A 35 16.16 -1.56 -12.79
N LEU A 36 15.66 -0.58 -13.55
CA LEU A 36 14.45 -0.67 -14.35
C LEU A 36 14.71 -0.15 -15.78
N THR A 37 14.17 -0.82 -16.80
CA THR A 37 14.23 -0.37 -18.19
C THR A 37 12.84 -0.23 -18.79
N VAL A 38 12.67 0.71 -19.72
CA VAL A 38 11.40 0.92 -20.45
C VAL A 38 11.26 -0.05 -21.64
N GLU A 39 12.37 -0.52 -22.20
CA GLU A 39 12.40 -1.38 -23.39
C GLU A 39 11.78 -2.77 -23.12
N LYS A 40 10.96 -3.24 -24.07
CA LYS A 40 10.27 -4.53 -23.95
C LYS A 40 11.06 -5.74 -24.47
N GLN A 41 12.07 -5.54 -25.33
CA GLN A 41 12.80 -6.62 -26.00
C GLN A 41 14.29 -6.61 -25.67
N GLY A 42 14.87 -7.81 -25.50
CA GLY A 42 16.31 -8.04 -25.44
C GLY A 42 17.02 -7.72 -24.11
N ASN A 43 16.55 -6.72 -23.35
CA ASN A 43 17.25 -6.24 -22.14
C ASN A 43 16.32 -5.74 -21.01
N ASN A 44 15.10 -6.29 -20.90
CA ASN A 44 14.15 -5.85 -19.86
C ASN A 44 14.69 -6.16 -18.44
N LYS A 45 15.09 -5.12 -17.71
CA LYS A 45 15.39 -5.15 -16.28
C LYS A 45 14.19 -4.61 -15.52
N ASN A 46 13.77 -5.36 -14.51
CA ASN A 46 12.82 -4.90 -13.52
C ASN A 46 13.17 -5.55 -12.18
N ILE A 47 13.80 -4.78 -11.28
CA ILE A 47 14.23 -5.26 -9.96
C ILE A 47 13.08 -5.78 -9.09
N PHE A 48 11.85 -5.34 -9.35
CA PHE A 48 10.66 -5.70 -8.57
C PHE A 48 9.98 -6.99 -9.04
N SER A 49 10.29 -7.45 -10.25
CA SER A 49 9.56 -8.54 -10.90
C SER A 49 9.62 -9.82 -10.07
N GLY A 50 8.47 -10.27 -9.56
CA GLY A 50 8.33 -11.46 -8.73
C GLY A 50 8.81 -11.32 -7.28
N LYS A 51 9.19 -10.11 -6.85
CA LYS A 51 9.65 -9.81 -5.47
C LYS A 51 8.57 -9.10 -4.65
N VAL A 52 8.76 -9.02 -3.34
CA VAL A 52 7.94 -8.20 -2.43
C VAL A 52 8.51 -6.79 -2.38
N LEU A 53 7.67 -5.77 -2.60
CA LEU A 53 8.03 -4.38 -2.40
C LEU A 53 7.77 -3.99 -0.94
N GLU A 54 8.81 -3.66 -0.20
CA GLU A 54 8.71 -3.17 1.18
C GLU A 54 8.98 -1.67 1.22
N ILE A 55 8.05 -0.88 1.76
CA ILE A 55 8.15 0.58 1.81
C ILE A 55 8.30 1.08 3.25
N GLU A 56 9.29 1.94 3.47
CA GLU A 56 9.53 2.65 4.73
C GLU A 56 9.65 4.17 4.52
N GLY A 57 9.50 4.93 5.61
CA GLY A 57 9.79 6.38 5.64
C GLY A 57 8.56 7.29 5.63
N LEU A 58 7.35 6.72 5.54
CA LEU A 58 6.08 7.46 5.54
C LEU A 58 5.12 6.95 6.64
N PRO A 59 5.55 6.88 7.91
CA PRO A 59 4.82 6.15 8.95
C PRO A 59 3.52 6.82 9.40
N TYR A 60 3.30 8.08 8.98
CA TYR A 60 2.19 8.95 9.37
C TYR A 60 1.03 8.96 8.37
N LEU A 61 1.14 8.26 7.24
CA LEU A 61 0.06 8.22 6.25
C LEU A 61 -1.18 7.54 6.83
N LYS A 62 -2.35 8.00 6.39
CA LYS A 62 -3.60 7.27 6.61
C LYS A 62 -3.61 5.96 5.81
N CYS A 63 -4.39 4.97 6.24
CA CYS A 63 -4.47 3.67 5.58
C CYS A 63 -4.93 3.76 4.10
N GLU A 64 -5.76 4.73 3.76
CA GLU A 64 -6.23 4.98 2.40
C GLU A 64 -5.14 5.59 1.52
N GLN A 65 -4.34 6.49 2.09
CA GLN A 65 -3.18 7.08 1.40
C GLN A 65 -2.10 6.01 1.16
N ALA A 66 -1.81 5.21 2.19
CA ALA A 66 -0.95 4.05 2.08
C ALA A 66 -1.37 3.09 0.96
N PHE A 67 -2.68 2.90 0.78
CA PHE A 67 -3.21 2.03 -0.26
C PHE A 67 -2.80 2.50 -1.66
N GLU A 68 -2.72 3.81 -1.93
CA GLU A 68 -2.26 4.33 -3.22
C GLU A 68 -0.84 3.85 -3.59
N LEU A 69 0.05 3.72 -2.61
CA LEU A 69 1.40 3.19 -2.82
C LEU A 69 1.40 1.67 -3.04
N SER A 70 0.64 0.94 -2.23
CA SER A 70 0.59 -0.53 -2.34
C SER A 70 -0.13 -1.00 -3.60
N ASP A 71 -1.19 -0.30 -4.02
CA ASP A 71 -1.96 -0.63 -5.21
C ASP A 71 -1.10 -0.48 -6.48
N ALA A 72 -0.28 0.56 -6.51
CA ALA A 72 0.66 0.80 -7.59
C ALA A 72 1.81 -0.22 -7.69
N SER A 73 2.02 -1.06 -6.68
CA SER A 73 3.03 -2.11 -6.75
C SER A 73 2.68 -3.16 -7.83
N ALA A 74 1.38 -3.35 -8.13
CA ALA A 74 0.93 -4.22 -9.21
C ALA A 74 1.51 -3.79 -10.57
N GLU A 75 1.61 -2.48 -10.83
CA GLU A 75 2.23 -1.90 -12.04
C GLU A 75 3.74 -2.16 -12.15
N ARG A 76 4.34 -2.79 -11.13
CA ARG A 76 5.77 -3.15 -11.07
C ARG A 76 5.99 -4.66 -11.13
N ASN A 77 4.94 -5.46 -11.33
CA ASN A 77 5.00 -6.91 -11.38
C ASN A 77 5.54 -7.52 -10.06
N THR A 78 5.28 -6.87 -8.93
CA THR A 78 5.62 -7.39 -7.60
C THR A 78 4.72 -8.57 -7.23
N ALA A 79 5.23 -9.52 -6.45
CA ALA A 79 4.42 -10.58 -5.84
C ALA A 79 3.55 -10.08 -4.67
N GLY A 80 3.88 -8.92 -4.09
CA GLY A 80 3.13 -8.27 -3.02
C GLY A 80 3.80 -6.99 -2.55
N CYS A 81 3.11 -6.25 -1.68
CA CYS A 81 3.63 -5.03 -1.08
C CYS A 81 3.39 -5.00 0.43
N SER A 82 4.34 -4.45 1.16
CA SER A 82 4.23 -4.12 2.58
C SER A 82 4.66 -2.68 2.79
N ILE A 83 3.99 -1.97 3.69
CA ILE A 83 4.33 -0.60 4.05
C ILE A 83 4.34 -0.49 5.58
N LYS A 84 5.38 0.15 6.11
CA LYS A 84 5.56 0.31 7.56
C LYS A 84 4.89 1.58 8.07
N PHE A 85 3.99 1.42 9.04
CA PHE A 85 3.24 2.51 9.69
C PHE A 85 3.46 2.57 11.19
N ASN A 86 3.08 3.72 11.77
CA ASN A 86 2.77 3.79 13.19
C ASN A 86 1.39 3.17 13.47
N LYS A 87 1.06 3.00 14.76
CA LYS A 87 -0.18 2.33 15.17
C LYS A 87 -1.40 3.25 15.05
N GLU A 88 -1.21 4.56 15.18
CA GLU A 88 -2.28 5.54 15.31
C GLU A 88 -3.19 5.60 14.06
N PRO A 89 -2.65 5.65 12.81
CA PRO A 89 -3.50 5.64 11.62
C PRO A 89 -4.30 4.33 11.46
N ILE A 90 -3.72 3.21 11.91
CA ILE A 90 -4.38 1.89 11.86
C ILE A 90 -5.54 1.85 12.85
N ILE A 91 -5.35 2.36 14.07
CA ILE A 91 -6.40 2.42 15.09
C ILE A 91 -7.56 3.29 14.61
N GLU A 92 -7.28 4.49 14.08
CA GLU A 92 -8.30 5.38 13.49
C GLU A 92 -9.11 4.65 12.40
N TYR A 93 -8.42 3.97 11.49
CA TYR A 93 -9.04 3.24 10.39
C TYR A 93 -9.91 2.07 10.87
N LEU A 94 -9.45 1.28 11.84
CA LEU A 94 -10.21 0.17 12.41
C LEU A 94 -11.47 0.66 13.14
N GLN A 95 -11.37 1.73 13.93
CA GLN A 95 -12.52 2.32 14.63
C GLN A 95 -13.58 2.83 13.65
N SER A 96 -13.17 3.54 12.59
CA SER A 96 -14.06 3.99 11.52
C SER A 96 -14.77 2.80 10.83
N ASN A 97 -13.99 1.77 10.48
CA ASN A 97 -14.50 0.59 9.80
C ASN A 97 -15.49 -0.21 10.66
N VAL A 98 -15.29 -0.33 11.97
CA VAL A 98 -16.25 -0.99 12.86
C VAL A 98 -17.63 -0.32 12.78
N VAL A 99 -17.67 1.03 12.83
CA VAL A 99 -18.93 1.78 12.71
C VAL A 99 -19.58 1.53 11.34
N MET A 100 -18.79 1.57 10.27
CA MET A 100 -19.28 1.30 8.91
C MET A 100 -19.86 -0.11 8.76
N LEU A 101 -19.17 -1.14 9.26
CA LEU A 101 -19.64 -2.52 9.17
C LEU A 101 -20.93 -2.74 9.98
N ARG A 102 -21.06 -2.12 11.16
CA ARG A 102 -22.31 -2.15 11.95
C ARG A 102 -23.45 -1.48 11.20
N TRP A 103 -23.19 -0.36 10.53
CA TRP A 103 -24.16 0.31 9.68
C TRP A 103 -24.60 -0.55 8.49
N MET A 104 -23.66 -1.20 7.80
CA MET A 104 -23.97 -2.12 6.69
C MET A 104 -24.90 -3.26 7.12
N ILE A 105 -24.71 -3.84 8.31
CA ILE A 105 -25.63 -4.86 8.85
C ILE A 105 -27.03 -4.27 9.05
N LYS A 106 -27.12 -3.06 9.62
CA LYS A 106 -28.40 -2.38 9.89
C LYS A 106 -29.19 -2.08 8.60
N GLU A 107 -28.50 -1.65 7.54
CA GLU A 107 -29.11 -1.38 6.23
C GLU A 107 -29.44 -2.65 5.43
N GLY A 108 -29.19 -3.84 6.00
CA GLY A 108 -29.49 -5.11 5.36
C GLY A 108 -28.56 -5.42 4.18
N TYR A 109 -27.28 -5.02 4.25
CA TYR A 109 -26.28 -5.33 3.23
C TYR A 109 -26.33 -6.82 2.88
N PHE A 110 -26.68 -7.12 1.63
CA PHE A 110 -26.96 -8.47 1.16
C PHE A 110 -25.74 -9.38 1.39
N GLY A 111 -25.90 -10.37 2.26
CA GLY A 111 -24.84 -11.32 2.60
C GLY A 111 -25.03 -12.01 3.96
N ASP A 112 -23.96 -12.64 4.44
CA ASP A 112 -23.94 -13.28 5.77
C ASP A 112 -23.56 -12.25 6.86
N ALA A 113 -24.57 -11.72 7.56
CA ALA A 113 -24.38 -10.80 8.67
C ALA A 113 -23.42 -11.36 9.74
N LYS A 114 -23.43 -12.69 9.97
CA LYS A 114 -22.53 -13.33 10.94
C LYS A 114 -21.06 -13.20 10.54
N THR A 115 -20.76 -13.11 9.25
CA THR A 115 -19.39 -12.88 8.76
C THR A 115 -18.92 -11.47 9.12
N LEU A 116 -19.77 -10.46 8.96
CA LEU A 116 -19.45 -9.09 9.35
C LEU A 116 -19.33 -8.97 10.88
N GLU A 117 -20.23 -9.59 11.65
CA GLU A 117 -20.15 -9.63 13.12
C GLU A 117 -18.83 -10.23 13.61
N ARG A 118 -18.37 -11.35 13.02
CA ARG A 118 -17.07 -11.95 13.36
C ARG A 118 -15.90 -11.02 13.03
N ARG A 119 -15.95 -10.31 11.89
CA ARG A 119 -14.91 -9.34 11.51
C ARG A 119 -14.87 -8.17 12.49
N ILE A 120 -16.03 -7.63 12.86
CA ILE A 120 -16.15 -6.54 13.83
C ILE A 120 -15.54 -6.96 15.18
N ALA A 121 -15.92 -8.12 15.72
CA ALA A 121 -15.39 -8.60 16.99
C ALA A 121 -13.85 -8.70 16.98
N ARG A 122 -13.25 -9.17 15.88
CA ARG A 122 -11.79 -9.25 15.72
C ARG A 122 -11.09 -7.90 15.54
N MET A 123 -11.82 -6.87 15.12
CA MET A 123 -11.29 -5.50 15.03
C MET A 123 -11.37 -4.76 16.36
N GLU A 124 -12.21 -5.23 17.29
CA GLU A 124 -12.39 -4.65 18.63
C GLU A 124 -11.48 -5.30 19.70
N GLU A 125 -10.92 -6.49 19.41
CA GLU A 125 -9.88 -7.17 20.22
C GLU A 125 -8.52 -6.47 20.12
#